data_AF-A0A819DK31-F1
#
_entry.id   AF-A0A819DK31-F1
#
_cell.length_a   1.000
_cell.length_b   1.000
_cell.length_c   1.000
_cell.angle_alpha   90.00
_cell.angle_beta   90.00
_cell.angle_gamma   90.00
#
_symmetry.space_group_name_H-M   'P 1'
#
loop_
_entity.id
_entity.type
_entity.pdbx_description
1 polymer ?
#
loop_
_entity_poly.entity_id
_entity_poly.type
_entity_poly.pdbx_seq_one_letter_code
_entity_poly.pdbx_strand_id
1 'polypeptide(L)'
;LKEPTVITYDGHDYVFEGFSVLYHVSLANVNDCIVVYHNIDYAIGLEEESPLEHYTIEELDLLQQYLLIDVCELYNIQWGPLNNNNDISTCTCYHFFPRFARILPDNGKELLHPAEQIQYFLKHIKPLMPNDLYSRCKSMSVDAWDKYVSKVQGSIVWFPKHRPAAIRLDQLDRENSSYPVIVHFAEQIQYFLKHIKPLMPNDLYSRCKSMSVDAWDKYVSKVQGSIVWFPKHHPAAIRLDQLDRENSSYPVIVHFGIRPAVLSIQYNQEYRQAYKSYLKVFFLLKNRTPIEEDKANLRDKEQRLKQIVAKHAEQLKREIVVEISSEYAYRTGFKSDIIQHSLLLSSLHDHLRFHQSLTELENQ
;
A
#
# COMPACT_ATOMS: atom_id res chain seq x y z
N LEU A 1 -5.49 -12.29 -10.33
CA LEU A 1 -6.54 -11.24 -10.32
C LEU A 1 -7.67 -11.66 -11.26
N LYS A 2 -8.94 -11.28 -11.00
CA LYS A 2 -10.07 -11.69 -11.84
C LYS A 2 -9.98 -11.16 -13.29
N GLU A 3 -9.35 -9.99 -13.49
CA GLU A 3 -9.10 -9.43 -14.81
C GLU A 3 -7.82 -8.58 -14.77
N PRO A 4 -6.79 -8.86 -15.60
CA PRO A 4 -5.60 -8.02 -15.71
C PRO A 4 -5.91 -6.69 -16.40
N THR A 5 -4.99 -5.73 -16.27
CA THR A 5 -4.98 -4.52 -17.10
C THR A 5 -4.56 -4.91 -18.52
N VAL A 6 -5.35 -4.48 -19.50
CA VAL A 6 -5.14 -4.75 -20.92
C VAL A 6 -5.16 -3.43 -21.69
N ILE A 7 -4.19 -3.25 -22.58
CA ILE A 7 -4.13 -2.12 -23.51
C ILE A 7 -4.34 -2.65 -24.92
N THR A 8 -5.39 -2.18 -25.59
CA THR A 8 -5.62 -2.47 -27.00
C THR A 8 -4.91 -1.45 -27.86
N TYR A 9 -3.99 -1.90 -28.72
CA TYR A 9 -3.25 -1.07 -29.66
C TYR A 9 -3.14 -1.80 -31.01
N ASP A 10 -3.37 -1.07 -32.10
CA ASP A 10 -3.33 -1.58 -33.48
C ASP A 10 -4.07 -2.92 -33.68
N GLY A 11 -5.27 -3.05 -33.09
CA GLY A 11 -6.09 -4.26 -33.19
C GLY A 11 -5.65 -5.44 -32.31
N HIS A 12 -4.66 -5.25 -31.44
CA HIS A 12 -4.12 -6.29 -30.58
C HIS A 12 -4.19 -5.91 -29.10
N ASP A 13 -4.37 -6.91 -28.25
CA ASP A 13 -4.45 -6.75 -26.80
C ASP A 13 -3.11 -7.09 -26.15
N TYR A 14 -2.53 -6.11 -25.46
CA TYR A 14 -1.31 -6.26 -24.66
C TYR A 14 -1.69 -6.33 -23.18
N VAL A 15 -1.26 -7.38 -22.50
CA VAL A 15 -1.62 -7.68 -21.11
C VAL A 15 -0.50 -7.26 -20.19
N PHE A 16 -0.83 -6.64 -19.05
CA PHE A 16 0.14 -6.31 -18.02
C PHE A 16 0.78 -7.58 -17.43
N GLU A 17 2.10 -7.59 -17.34
CA GLU A 17 2.86 -8.76 -16.87
C GLU A 17 3.96 -8.45 -15.86
N GLY A 18 3.95 -7.24 -15.30
CA GLY A 18 4.91 -6.80 -14.29
C GLY A 18 5.64 -5.54 -14.70
N PHE A 19 6.85 -5.36 -14.17
CA PHE A 19 7.68 -4.20 -14.41
C PHE A 19 9.00 -4.61 -15.03
N SER A 20 9.49 -3.79 -15.94
CA SER A 20 10.88 -3.80 -16.36
C SER A 20 11.65 -2.80 -15.50
N VAL A 21 12.92 -3.11 -15.25
CA VAL A 21 13.86 -2.23 -14.57
C VAL A 21 15.06 -1.98 -15.46
N LEU A 22 15.38 -0.71 -15.67
CA LEU A 22 16.63 -0.29 -16.32
C LEU A 22 17.54 0.37 -15.28
N TYR A 23 18.81 0.03 -15.31
CA TYR A 23 19.78 0.47 -14.31
C TYR A 23 21.14 0.75 -14.95
N HIS A 24 21.94 1.59 -14.30
CA HIS A 24 23.15 2.17 -14.89
C HIS A 24 24.38 1.26 -14.86
N VAL A 25 24.34 0.16 -14.09
CA VAL A 25 25.48 -0.72 -13.85
C VAL A 25 25.05 -2.18 -13.90
N SER A 26 25.69 -3.01 -14.72
CA SER A 26 25.43 -4.45 -14.83
C SER A 26 25.29 -5.11 -13.46
N LEU A 27 24.16 -5.79 -13.20
CA LEU A 27 23.96 -6.55 -11.98
C LEU A 27 24.45 -7.98 -12.19
N ALA A 28 25.57 -8.35 -11.57
CA ALA A 28 26.03 -9.73 -11.56
C ALA A 28 25.50 -10.44 -10.30
N ASN A 29 24.82 -11.58 -10.48
CA ASN A 29 24.47 -12.52 -9.40
C ASN A 29 23.62 -11.93 -8.25
N VAL A 30 22.54 -11.20 -8.56
CA VAL A 30 21.58 -10.79 -7.52
C VAL A 30 20.60 -11.93 -7.26
N ASN A 31 20.55 -12.40 -6.02
CA ASN A 31 19.56 -13.40 -5.58
C ASN A 31 18.16 -12.78 -5.54
N ASP A 32 17.13 -13.65 -5.59
CA ASP A 32 15.74 -13.23 -5.46
C ASP A 32 15.50 -12.38 -4.20
N CYS A 33 14.74 -11.30 -4.36
CA CYS A 33 14.27 -10.49 -3.25
C CYS A 33 13.07 -11.18 -2.60
N ILE A 34 13.23 -11.64 -1.36
CA ILE A 34 12.16 -12.33 -0.62
C ILE A 34 11.44 -11.31 0.26
N VAL A 35 10.12 -11.16 0.06
CA VAL A 35 9.29 -10.20 0.78
C VAL A 35 8.03 -10.89 1.28
N VAL A 36 7.70 -10.68 2.56
CA VAL A 36 6.44 -11.16 3.14
C VAL A 36 5.42 -10.02 3.08
N TYR A 37 4.41 -10.15 2.24
CA TYR A 37 3.34 -9.17 2.09
C TYR A 37 1.98 -9.84 2.33
N HIS A 38 1.17 -9.29 3.25
CA HIS A 38 -0.09 -9.91 3.69
C HIS A 38 0.02 -11.41 4.09
N ASN A 39 1.11 -11.78 4.77
CA ASN A 39 1.44 -13.17 5.15
C ASN A 39 1.60 -14.14 3.96
N ILE A 40 1.93 -13.62 2.78
CA ILE A 40 2.32 -14.41 1.62
C ILE A 40 3.79 -14.11 1.35
N ASP A 41 4.58 -15.16 1.20
CA ASP A 41 5.99 -15.07 0.82
C ASP A 41 6.08 -14.87 -0.69
N TYR A 42 6.57 -13.72 -1.11
CA TYR A 42 6.89 -13.40 -2.50
C TYR A 42 8.39 -13.54 -2.71
N ALA A 43 8.77 -14.16 -3.82
CA ALA A 43 10.14 -14.13 -4.34
C ALA A 43 10.11 -13.30 -5.62
N ILE A 44 10.86 -12.21 -5.63
CA ILE A 44 10.97 -11.29 -6.78
C ILE A 44 12.34 -11.58 -7.43
N GLY A 45 12.30 -12.31 -8.54
CA GLY A 45 13.47 -12.57 -9.37
C GLY A 45 13.68 -11.50 -10.43
N LEU A 46 14.92 -11.39 -10.91
CA LEU A 46 15.27 -10.58 -12.07
C LEU A 46 15.63 -11.51 -13.24
N GLU A 47 14.95 -11.33 -14.35
CA GLU A 47 15.25 -12.02 -15.60
C GLU A 47 15.82 -11.01 -16.61
N GLU A 48 16.98 -11.34 -17.17
CA GLU A 48 17.62 -10.51 -18.19
C GLU A 48 16.88 -10.67 -19.52
N GLU A 49 16.54 -9.56 -20.15
CA GLU A 49 15.88 -9.53 -21.45
C GLU A 49 16.50 -8.49 -22.38
N SER A 50 16.29 -8.69 -23.68
CA SER A 50 16.68 -7.72 -24.69
C SER A 50 16.02 -6.37 -24.43
N PRO A 51 16.77 -5.25 -24.50
CA PRO A 51 16.20 -3.93 -24.29
C PRO A 51 15.15 -3.62 -25.36
N LEU A 52 14.16 -2.79 -24.98
CA LEU A 52 13.24 -2.20 -25.95
C LEU A 52 14.02 -1.36 -26.97
N GLU A 53 13.58 -1.36 -28.22
CA GLU A 53 14.12 -0.46 -29.23
C GLU A 53 13.31 0.85 -29.25
N HIS A 54 13.96 1.96 -29.59
CA HIS A 54 13.33 3.25 -29.91
C HIS A 54 12.58 3.99 -28.77
N TYR A 55 12.86 3.69 -27.50
CA TYR A 55 12.34 4.45 -26.36
C TYR A 55 13.29 5.59 -25.91
N THR A 56 12.77 6.50 -25.09
CA THR A 56 13.54 7.55 -24.41
C THR A 56 13.49 7.37 -22.89
N ILE A 57 14.54 7.81 -22.19
CA ILE A 57 14.57 7.76 -20.71
C ILE A 57 13.46 8.62 -20.10
N GLU A 58 13.14 9.75 -20.72
CA GLU A 58 12.06 10.64 -20.26
C GLU A 58 10.69 9.95 -20.28
N GLU A 59 10.40 9.09 -21.27
CA GLU A 59 9.16 8.30 -21.27
C GLU A 59 9.09 7.33 -20.09
N LEU A 60 10.21 6.71 -19.73
CA LEU A 60 10.27 5.80 -18.57
C LEU A 60 10.09 6.57 -17.27
N ASP A 61 10.74 7.73 -17.14
CA ASP A 61 10.64 8.60 -15.97
C ASP A 61 9.22 9.14 -15.78
N LEU A 62 8.53 9.51 -16.86
CA LEU A 62 7.13 9.93 -16.81
C LEU A 62 6.21 8.80 -16.32
N LEU A 63 6.41 7.57 -16.82
CA LEU A 63 5.65 6.40 -16.37
C LEU A 63 5.91 6.09 -14.90
N GLN A 64 7.17 6.13 -14.48
CA GLN A 64 7.59 5.92 -13.10
C GLN A 64 6.97 6.98 -12.17
N GLN A 65 7.10 8.26 -12.52
CA GLN A 65 6.57 9.38 -11.76
C GLN A 65 5.05 9.26 -11.60
N TYR A 66 4.35 9.02 -12.70
CA TYR A 66 2.89 8.90 -12.68
C TYR A 66 2.43 7.74 -11.78
N LEU A 67 3.01 6.54 -11.94
CA LEU A 67 2.55 5.37 -11.19
C LEU A 67 3.05 5.35 -9.75
N LEU A 68 4.35 5.51 -9.53
CA LEU A 68 4.96 5.29 -8.21
C LEU A 68 4.79 6.50 -7.29
N ILE A 69 4.76 7.71 -7.83
CA ILE A 69 4.71 8.94 -7.02
C ILE A 69 3.31 9.55 -7.01
N ASP A 70 2.70 9.78 -8.18
CA ASP A 70 1.43 10.51 -8.25
C ASP A 70 0.23 9.65 -7.86
N VAL A 71 0.26 8.35 -8.20
CA VAL A 71 -0.81 7.39 -7.87
C VAL A 71 -0.52 6.62 -6.58
N CYS A 72 0.67 6.01 -6.45
CA CYS A 72 1.02 5.20 -5.27
C CYS A 72 1.55 6.00 -4.07
N GLU A 73 1.93 7.27 -4.25
CA GLU A 73 2.44 8.14 -3.17
C GLU A 73 3.68 7.58 -2.46
N LEU A 74 4.58 6.90 -3.19
CA LEU A 74 5.84 6.34 -2.66
C LEU A 74 6.93 7.42 -2.45
N TYR A 75 6.59 8.47 -1.71
CA TYR A 75 7.42 9.67 -1.50
C TYR A 75 8.67 9.42 -0.65
N ASN A 76 8.65 8.43 0.25
CA ASN A 76 9.73 8.18 1.20
C ASN A 76 10.86 7.32 0.60
N ILE A 77 10.77 6.96 -0.68
CA ILE A 77 11.80 6.21 -1.38
C ILE A 77 12.75 7.20 -2.04
N GLN A 78 14.02 7.09 -1.69
CA GLN A 78 15.09 7.86 -2.30
C GLN A 78 15.48 7.20 -3.63
N TRP A 79 14.78 7.56 -4.70
CA TRP A 79 14.94 6.96 -6.03
C TRP A 79 16.25 7.33 -6.74
N GLY A 80 16.80 8.51 -6.44
CA GLY A 80 18.08 8.98 -6.99
C GLY A 80 19.17 9.05 -5.91
N PRO A 81 20.42 9.34 -6.30
CA PRO A 81 21.52 9.50 -5.34
C PRO A 81 21.21 10.61 -4.33
N LEU A 82 21.77 10.48 -3.12
CA LEU A 82 21.71 11.54 -2.11
C LEU A 82 22.45 12.76 -2.64
N ASN A 83 21.69 13.81 -2.98
CA ASN A 83 22.24 15.02 -3.53
C ASN A 83 22.16 16.12 -2.46
N ASN A 84 23.32 16.54 -1.94
CA ASN A 84 23.39 17.62 -0.95
C ASN A 84 23.32 19.02 -1.60
N ASN A 85 23.43 19.09 -2.93
CA ASN A 85 23.41 20.32 -3.71
C ASN A 85 22.22 20.31 -4.68
N ASN A 86 21.30 21.26 -4.52
CA ASN A 86 20.07 21.35 -5.32
C ASN A 86 20.28 21.76 -6.79
N ASP A 87 21.50 22.10 -7.19
CA ASP A 87 21.81 22.67 -8.51
C ASP A 87 22.21 21.64 -9.57
N ILE A 88 22.32 20.35 -9.21
CA ILE A 88 22.70 19.28 -10.14
C ILE A 88 21.49 18.39 -10.39
N SER A 89 21.00 18.36 -11.63
CA SER A 89 20.00 17.37 -12.05
C SER A 89 20.63 15.98 -12.02
N THR A 90 20.11 15.09 -11.16
CA THR A 90 20.57 13.71 -11.06
C THR A 90 19.52 12.75 -11.60
N CYS A 91 20.01 11.69 -12.25
CA CYS A 91 19.18 10.57 -12.69
C CYS A 91 18.71 9.72 -11.49
N THR A 92 17.60 9.00 -11.62
CA THR A 92 17.25 7.95 -10.67
C THR A 92 18.24 6.79 -10.77
N CYS A 93 18.42 6.03 -9.69
CA CYS A 93 19.29 4.86 -9.69
C CYS A 93 18.74 3.75 -10.61
N TYR A 94 17.41 3.61 -10.62
CA TYR A 94 16.66 2.63 -11.39
C TYR A 94 15.46 3.30 -12.06
N HIS A 95 15.20 2.95 -13.32
CA HIS A 95 14.01 3.32 -14.07
C HIS A 95 13.06 2.12 -14.12
N PHE A 96 12.00 2.17 -13.33
CA PHE A 96 10.94 1.18 -13.29
C PHE A 96 9.79 1.62 -14.19
N PHE A 97 9.40 0.75 -15.11
CA PHE A 97 8.27 1.02 -16.00
C PHE A 97 7.41 -0.23 -16.20
N PRO A 98 6.08 -0.05 -16.34
CA PRO A 98 5.17 -1.16 -16.52
C PRO A 98 5.40 -1.86 -17.85
N ARG A 99 5.22 -3.17 -17.83
CA ARG A 99 5.42 -4.06 -18.97
C ARG A 99 4.09 -4.61 -19.43
N PHE A 100 3.78 -4.35 -20.69
CA PHE A 100 2.60 -4.86 -21.38
C PHE A 100 3.05 -5.68 -22.57
N ALA A 101 2.59 -6.93 -22.65
CA ALA A 101 3.04 -7.85 -23.68
C ALA A 101 1.91 -8.64 -24.32
N ARG A 102 2.17 -9.09 -25.54
CA ARG A 102 1.35 -10.07 -26.25
C ARG A 102 2.23 -11.24 -26.72
N ILE A 103 1.61 -12.41 -26.80
CA ILE A 103 2.26 -13.62 -27.32
C ILE A 103 1.99 -13.68 -28.83
N LEU A 104 3.06 -13.82 -29.62
CA LEU A 104 3.00 -14.01 -31.06
C LEU A 104 2.81 -15.49 -31.41
N PRO A 105 2.28 -15.80 -32.61
CA PRO A 105 2.06 -17.19 -33.06
C PRO A 105 3.32 -18.08 -33.02
N ASP A 106 4.49 -17.49 -33.21
CA ASP A 106 5.78 -18.19 -33.25
C ASP A 106 6.42 -18.38 -31.86
N ASN A 107 5.64 -18.28 -30.78
CA ASN A 107 6.11 -18.18 -29.38
C ASN A 107 7.03 -16.98 -29.11
N GLY A 108 7.08 -16.03 -30.03
CA GLY A 108 7.69 -14.73 -29.79
C GLY A 108 6.87 -13.90 -28.82
N LYS A 109 7.50 -12.91 -28.21
CA LYS A 109 6.84 -11.99 -27.29
C LYS A 109 7.06 -10.58 -27.79
N GLU A 110 5.99 -9.81 -27.87
CA GLU A 110 6.04 -8.42 -28.29
C GLU A 110 5.63 -7.52 -27.13
N LEU A 111 6.44 -6.50 -26.88
CA LEU A 111 6.23 -5.51 -25.83
C LEU A 111 5.61 -4.24 -26.39
N LEU A 112 4.65 -3.68 -25.67
CA LEU A 112 4.04 -2.41 -26.03
C LEU A 112 5.00 -1.25 -25.72
N HIS A 113 5.23 -0.40 -26.72
CA HIS A 113 6.13 0.74 -26.63
C HIS A 113 5.71 1.73 -25.51
N PRO A 114 6.65 2.27 -24.70
CA PRO A 114 6.33 3.20 -23.61
C PRO A 114 5.49 4.42 -24.03
N ALA A 115 5.78 4.99 -25.20
CA ALA A 115 4.98 6.08 -25.79
C ALA A 115 3.49 5.73 -25.90
N GLU A 116 3.17 4.51 -26.33
CA GLU A 116 1.80 4.06 -26.52
C GLU A 116 1.10 3.79 -25.18
N GLN A 117 1.85 3.38 -24.16
CA GLN A 117 1.35 3.28 -22.79
C GLN A 117 0.98 4.66 -22.25
N ILE A 118 1.84 5.68 -22.43
CA ILE A 118 1.55 7.07 -22.03
C ILE A 118 0.31 7.59 -22.76
N GLN A 119 0.24 7.40 -24.08
CA GLN A 119 -0.94 7.79 -24.87
C GLN A 119 -2.21 7.09 -24.38
N TYR A 120 -2.12 5.80 -24.05
CA TYR A 120 -3.24 5.04 -23.48
C TYR A 120 -3.71 5.66 -22.17
N PHE A 121 -2.81 5.91 -21.21
CA PHE A 121 -3.17 6.51 -19.92
C PHE A 121 -3.80 7.90 -20.10
N LEU A 122 -3.20 8.77 -20.92
CA LEU A 122 -3.77 10.09 -21.22
C LEU A 122 -5.18 10.01 -21.82
N LYS A 123 -5.43 9.07 -22.74
CA LYS A 123 -6.75 8.84 -23.35
C LYS A 123 -7.79 8.28 -22.36
N HIS A 124 -7.33 7.61 -21.29
CA HIS A 124 -8.20 6.94 -20.33
C HIS A 124 -8.38 7.69 -19.01
N ILE A 125 -7.58 8.73 -18.75
CA ILE A 125 -7.84 9.72 -17.69
C ILE A 125 -9.13 10.48 -18.01
N LYS A 126 -10.25 10.01 -17.45
CA LYS A 126 -11.60 10.53 -17.68
C LYS A 126 -12.35 10.63 -16.37
N PRO A 127 -13.26 11.61 -16.21
CA PRO A 127 -14.12 11.66 -15.03
C PRO A 127 -14.80 10.30 -14.79
N LEU A 128 -14.81 9.86 -13.53
CA LEU A 128 -15.56 8.68 -13.11
C LEU A 128 -17.07 8.94 -13.25
N MET A 129 -17.52 10.17 -13.05
CA MET A 129 -18.89 10.60 -13.28
C MET A 129 -18.91 11.75 -14.30
N PRO A 130 -19.00 11.46 -15.61
CA PRO A 130 -19.25 12.46 -16.63
C PRO A 130 -20.56 13.24 -16.36
N ASN A 131 -20.64 14.51 -16.75
CA ASN A 131 -21.80 15.38 -16.45
C ASN A 131 -23.13 14.80 -16.95
N ASP A 132 -23.13 14.19 -18.13
CA ASP A 132 -24.31 13.52 -18.69
C ASP A 132 -24.72 12.32 -17.82
N LEU A 133 -23.76 11.50 -17.39
CA LEU A 133 -24.01 10.35 -16.53
C LEU A 133 -24.50 10.78 -15.15
N TYR A 134 -23.88 11.81 -14.56
CA TYR A 134 -24.27 12.37 -13.27
C TYR A 134 -25.73 12.86 -13.28
N SER A 135 -26.15 13.56 -14.33
CA SER A 135 -27.52 14.09 -14.40
C SER A 135 -28.60 12.99 -14.48
N ARG A 136 -28.27 11.82 -15.04
CA ARG A 136 -29.21 10.71 -15.23
C ARG A 136 -28.98 9.53 -14.28
N CYS A 137 -27.93 9.50 -13.48
CA CYS A 137 -27.57 8.32 -12.69
C CYS A 137 -28.68 7.88 -11.74
N LYS A 138 -29.44 8.82 -11.16
CA LYS A 138 -30.59 8.54 -10.29
C LYS A 138 -31.84 8.06 -11.03
N SER A 139 -32.00 8.40 -12.31
CA SER A 139 -33.16 8.02 -13.13
C SER A 139 -32.89 6.81 -14.04
N MET A 140 -31.64 6.36 -14.16
CA MET A 140 -31.27 5.14 -14.88
C MET A 140 -31.88 3.89 -14.23
N SER A 141 -32.26 2.89 -15.04
CA SER A 141 -32.65 1.57 -14.53
C SER A 141 -31.52 0.92 -13.72
N VAL A 142 -31.87 -0.03 -12.86
CA VAL A 142 -30.90 -0.83 -12.09
C VAL A 142 -29.94 -1.55 -13.04
N ASP A 143 -30.45 -2.24 -14.07
CA ASP A 143 -29.61 -2.96 -15.03
C ASP A 143 -28.61 -2.05 -15.78
N ALA A 144 -29.04 -0.85 -16.18
CA ALA A 144 -28.18 0.09 -16.89
C ALA A 144 -27.08 0.65 -15.97
N TRP A 145 -27.39 0.84 -14.69
CA TRP A 145 -26.43 1.26 -13.69
C TRP A 145 -25.43 0.15 -13.39
N ASP A 146 -25.90 -1.07 -13.14
CA ASP A 146 -25.05 -2.22 -12.83
C ASP A 146 -24.09 -2.51 -13.99
N LYS A 147 -24.56 -2.41 -15.24
CA LYS A 147 -23.70 -2.51 -16.43
C LYS A 147 -22.60 -1.44 -16.46
N TYR A 148 -22.88 -0.23 -15.96
CA TYR A 148 -21.87 0.81 -15.82
C TYR A 148 -20.88 0.49 -14.69
N VAL A 149 -21.38 0.10 -13.51
CA VAL A 149 -20.56 -0.24 -12.34
C VAL A 149 -19.62 -1.39 -12.66
N SER A 150 -20.11 -2.47 -13.27
CA SER A 150 -19.28 -3.62 -13.68
C SER A 150 -18.14 -3.22 -14.63
N LYS A 151 -18.30 -2.17 -15.45
CA LYS A 151 -17.25 -1.67 -16.34
C LYS A 151 -16.13 -0.94 -15.60
N VAL A 152 -16.45 -0.26 -14.50
CA VAL A 152 -15.48 0.55 -13.73
C VAL A 152 -14.98 -0.17 -12.48
N GLN A 153 -15.61 -1.28 -12.10
CA GLN A 153 -15.22 -2.11 -10.97
C GLN A 153 -13.78 -2.64 -11.11
N GLY A 154 -13.03 -2.61 -10.01
CA GLY A 154 -11.63 -3.01 -9.94
C GLY A 154 -10.64 -1.99 -10.52
N SER A 155 -11.12 -0.88 -11.09
CA SER A 155 -10.26 0.20 -11.57
C SER A 155 -9.68 1.03 -10.43
N ILE A 156 -8.55 1.67 -10.71
CA ILE A 156 -8.00 2.70 -9.84
C ILE A 156 -8.62 4.04 -10.21
N VAL A 157 -9.16 4.71 -9.19
CA VAL A 157 -9.74 6.03 -9.27
C VAL A 157 -8.79 7.01 -8.62
N TRP A 158 -8.42 8.04 -9.37
CA TRP A 158 -7.50 9.09 -8.98
C TRP A 158 -8.27 10.36 -8.60
N PHE A 159 -7.85 10.98 -7.51
CA PHE A 159 -8.37 12.24 -6.99
C PHE A 159 -7.28 13.30 -6.99
N PRO A 160 -7.20 14.12 -8.05
CA PRO A 160 -6.25 15.21 -8.11
C PRO A 160 -6.41 16.11 -6.87
N LYS A 161 -5.30 16.42 -6.19
CA LYS A 161 -5.24 17.30 -5.00
C LYS A 161 -5.91 16.77 -3.73
N HIS A 162 -6.32 15.50 -3.68
CA HIS A 162 -6.81 14.87 -2.45
C HIS A 162 -5.82 13.84 -1.89
N ARG A 163 -6.08 13.40 -0.66
CA ARG A 163 -5.34 12.33 0.03
C ARG A 163 -6.37 11.33 0.59
N PRO A 164 -6.26 10.02 0.26
CA PRO A 164 -5.28 9.42 -0.64
C PRO A 164 -5.40 9.94 -2.07
N ALA A 165 -4.29 9.96 -2.82
CA ALA A 165 -4.29 10.41 -4.20
C ALA A 165 -5.09 9.47 -5.12
N ALA A 166 -5.13 8.18 -4.82
CA ALA A 166 -5.91 7.21 -5.56
C ALA A 166 -6.53 6.14 -4.65
N ILE A 167 -7.66 5.58 -5.07
CA ILE A 167 -8.34 4.47 -4.39
C ILE A 167 -8.84 3.48 -5.42
N ARG A 168 -8.92 2.20 -5.05
CA ARG A 168 -9.57 1.19 -5.88
C ARG A 168 -11.09 1.31 -5.74
N LEU A 169 -11.80 1.26 -6.86
CA LEU A 169 -13.25 1.20 -6.88
C LEU A 169 -13.71 -0.25 -6.87
N ASP A 170 -14.32 -0.71 -5.78
CA ASP A 170 -14.90 -2.06 -5.71
C ASP A 170 -16.41 -2.05 -5.97
N GLN A 171 -17.10 -1.02 -5.51
CA GLN A 171 -18.52 -0.78 -5.76
C GLN A 171 -18.79 0.73 -5.94
N LEU A 172 -19.95 1.07 -6.50
CA LEU A 172 -20.38 2.45 -6.72
C LEU A 172 -21.87 2.59 -6.45
N ASP A 173 -22.22 3.24 -5.34
CA ASP A 173 -23.59 3.36 -4.84
C ASP A 173 -24.18 4.72 -5.17
N ARG A 174 -25.45 4.76 -5.58
CA ARG A 174 -26.11 6.01 -6.05
C ARG A 174 -27.26 6.51 -5.18
N GLU A 175 -27.62 5.79 -4.12
CA GLU A 175 -28.90 5.98 -3.41
C GLU A 175 -28.85 7.05 -2.30
N ASN A 176 -27.70 7.23 -1.64
CA ASN A 176 -27.65 7.92 -0.33
C ASN A 176 -27.00 9.32 -0.34
N SER A 177 -26.69 9.89 -1.52
CA SER A 177 -25.86 11.09 -1.62
C SER A 177 -26.15 11.94 -2.87
N SER A 178 -25.59 13.17 -2.90
CA SER A 178 -25.64 14.04 -4.07
C SER A 178 -24.84 13.47 -5.24
N TYR A 179 -23.64 12.95 -4.97
CA TYR A 179 -22.78 12.23 -5.91
C TYR A 179 -22.70 10.76 -5.56
N PRO A 180 -22.64 9.81 -6.52
CA PRO A 180 -22.41 8.41 -6.22
C PRO A 180 -21.21 8.20 -5.29
N VAL A 181 -21.31 7.20 -4.42
CA VAL A 181 -20.30 6.88 -3.41
C VAL A 181 -19.47 5.72 -3.92
N ILE A 182 -18.17 5.94 -4.04
CA ILE A 182 -17.20 4.88 -4.28
C ILE A 182 -17.07 4.09 -2.99
N VAL A 183 -17.29 2.80 -3.12
CA VAL A 183 -17.09 1.83 -2.05
C VAL A 183 -15.80 1.07 -2.33
N HIS A 184 -14.87 1.18 -1.40
CA HIS A 184 -13.64 0.40 -1.38
C HIS A 184 -13.65 -0.53 -0.18
N PHE A 185 -13.42 -1.82 -0.41
CA PHE A 185 -13.26 -2.78 0.67
C PHE A 185 -11.81 -2.72 1.16
N ALA A 186 -11.53 -1.79 2.07
CA ALA A 186 -10.22 -1.65 2.71
C ALA A 186 -10.30 -1.92 4.20
N GLU A 187 -9.39 -2.74 4.68
CA GLU A 187 -9.02 -2.73 6.08
C GLU A 187 -8.32 -1.38 6.37
N GLN A 188 -8.95 -0.52 7.19
CA GLN A 188 -8.37 0.59 7.99
C GLN A 188 -8.50 2.05 7.50
N ILE A 189 -8.87 2.39 6.26
CA ILE A 189 -8.69 3.78 5.74
C ILE A 189 -9.78 4.81 6.14
N GLN A 190 -11.06 4.42 6.27
CA GLN A 190 -12.16 5.38 6.52
C GLN A 190 -12.06 6.13 7.85
N TYR A 191 -11.55 5.46 8.89
CA TYR A 191 -11.31 6.08 10.19
C TYR A 191 -10.24 7.16 10.09
N PHE A 192 -9.14 6.89 9.38
CA PHE A 192 -8.09 7.89 9.22
C PHE A 192 -8.60 9.14 8.49
N LEU A 193 -9.32 9.00 7.38
CA LEU A 193 -9.77 10.17 6.61
C LEU A 193 -10.75 11.08 7.36
N LYS A 194 -11.60 10.52 8.23
CA LYS A 194 -12.52 11.31 9.06
C LYS A 194 -11.84 11.95 10.28
N HIS A 195 -10.74 11.36 10.76
CA HIS A 195 -10.09 11.72 12.01
C HIS A 195 -8.71 12.38 11.86
N ILE A 196 -8.14 12.47 10.65
CA ILE A 196 -6.98 13.31 10.34
C ILE A 196 -7.42 14.77 10.44
N LYS A 197 -7.22 15.32 11.64
CA LYS A 197 -7.39 16.73 11.97
C LYS A 197 -6.12 17.21 12.66
N PRO A 198 -5.77 18.50 12.55
CA PRO A 198 -4.64 19.02 13.31
C PRO A 198 -4.84 18.71 14.80
N LEU A 199 -3.79 18.17 15.46
CA LEU A 199 -3.83 17.83 16.88
C LEU A 199 -4.27 19.02 17.73
N MET A 200 -3.96 20.24 17.27
CA MET A 200 -4.51 21.47 17.80
C MET A 200 -5.04 22.33 16.65
N PRO A 201 -6.34 22.63 16.58
CA PRO A 201 -6.84 23.62 15.63
C PRO A 201 -6.32 25.03 15.99
N ASN A 202 -6.23 25.90 14.98
CA ASN A 202 -5.54 27.20 15.07
C ASN A 202 -6.11 28.14 16.15
N ASP A 203 -7.41 28.02 16.44
CA ASP A 203 -8.13 28.75 17.49
C ASP A 203 -7.71 28.31 18.90
N LEU A 204 -7.51 27.01 19.09
CA LEU A 204 -7.06 26.43 20.35
C LEU A 204 -5.58 26.77 20.62
N TYR A 205 -4.78 26.82 19.56
CA TYR A 205 -3.37 27.19 19.62
C TYR A 205 -3.16 28.57 20.27
N SER A 206 -3.97 29.57 19.89
CA SER A 206 -3.87 30.93 20.44
C SER A 206 -4.26 31.04 21.91
N ARG A 207 -5.03 30.08 22.44
CA ARG A 207 -5.66 30.17 23.78
C ARG A 207 -5.15 29.13 24.77
N CYS A 208 -4.38 28.13 24.36
CA CYS A 208 -3.98 26.99 25.19
C CYS A 208 -3.28 27.36 26.51
N LYS A 209 -2.45 28.42 26.51
CA LYS A 209 -1.78 28.94 27.72
C LYS A 209 -2.72 29.71 28.66
N SER A 210 -3.80 30.28 28.12
CA SER A 210 -4.81 31.04 28.87
C SER A 210 -5.99 30.19 29.36
N MET A 211 -6.06 28.91 28.98
CA MET A 211 -7.13 28.01 29.38
C MET A 211 -6.98 27.55 30.83
N SER A 212 -8.11 27.38 31.54
CA SER A 212 -8.12 26.75 32.86
C SER A 212 -7.56 25.33 32.81
N VAL A 213 -7.03 24.87 33.94
CA VAL A 213 -6.48 23.51 34.10
C VAL A 213 -7.53 22.46 33.73
N ASP A 214 -8.75 22.57 34.27
CA ASP A 214 -9.84 21.64 33.99
C ASP A 214 -10.23 21.56 32.50
N ALA A 215 -10.23 22.70 31.80
CA ALA A 215 -10.56 22.75 30.37
C ALA A 215 -9.45 22.13 29.51
N TRP A 216 -8.20 22.30 29.92
CA TRP A 216 -7.05 21.68 29.29
C TRP A 216 -7.05 20.17 29.50
N ASP A 217 -7.25 19.69 30.73
CA ASP A 217 -7.26 18.27 31.06
C ASP A 217 -8.39 17.52 30.34
N LYS A 218 -9.56 18.16 30.20
CA LYS A 218 -10.68 17.64 29.40
C LYS A 218 -10.33 17.52 27.91
N TYR A 219 -9.52 18.45 27.39
CA TYR A 219 -9.03 18.38 26.01
C TYR A 219 -7.99 17.28 25.84
N VAL A 220 -6.98 17.23 26.73
CA VAL A 220 -5.92 16.22 26.72
C VAL A 220 -6.52 14.81 26.80
N SER A 221 -7.47 14.58 27.69
CA SER A 221 -8.17 13.29 27.82
C SER A 221 -8.91 12.85 26.55
N LYS A 222 -9.31 13.79 25.69
CA LYS A 222 -9.98 13.50 24.42
C LYS A 222 -9.00 13.07 23.32
N VAL A 223 -7.77 13.58 23.35
CA VAL A 223 -6.73 13.30 22.35
C VAL A 223 -5.72 12.26 22.82
N GLN A 224 -5.70 11.95 24.11
CA GLN A 224 -4.83 10.94 24.71
C GLN A 224 -5.10 9.55 24.10
N GLY A 225 -4.02 8.83 23.78
CA GLY A 225 -4.04 7.54 23.11
C GLY A 225 -4.12 7.61 21.58
N SER A 226 -4.26 8.80 20.99
CA SER A 226 -4.25 8.98 19.53
C SER A 226 -2.83 8.90 18.94
N ILE A 227 -2.72 8.68 17.63
CA ILE A 227 -1.44 8.77 16.90
C ILE A 227 -1.35 10.16 16.25
N VAL A 228 -0.27 10.87 16.55
CA VAL A 228 0.05 12.17 15.99
C VAL A 228 1.08 11.97 14.89
N TRP A 229 0.85 12.61 13.75
CA TRP A 229 1.72 12.54 12.59
C TRP A 229 2.45 13.87 12.38
N PHE A 230 3.77 13.81 12.26
CA PHE A 230 4.66 14.91 11.96
C PHE A 230 5.22 14.72 10.55
N PRO A 231 4.66 15.40 9.54
CA PRO A 231 5.23 15.37 8.20
C PRO A 231 6.68 15.89 8.27
N LYS A 232 7.62 15.13 7.69
CA LYS A 232 9.07 15.44 7.59
C LYS A 232 9.92 15.27 8.86
N HIS A 233 9.40 14.68 9.94
CA HIS A 233 10.20 14.35 11.13
C HIS A 233 10.40 12.84 11.29
N HIS A 234 11.47 12.44 12.00
CA HIS A 234 11.71 11.05 12.36
C HIS A 234 11.70 10.88 13.90
N PRO A 235 10.86 9.99 14.45
CA PRO A 235 9.82 9.22 13.76
C PRO A 235 8.65 10.10 13.27
N ALA A 236 8.07 9.74 12.13
CA ALA A 236 7.00 10.52 11.50
C ALA A 236 5.65 10.39 12.22
N ALA A 237 5.43 9.31 12.98
CA ALA A 237 4.20 9.09 13.72
C ALA A 237 4.52 8.64 15.14
N ILE A 238 3.86 9.26 16.12
CA ILE A 238 4.10 9.07 17.55
C ILE A 238 2.74 8.97 18.24
N ARG A 239 2.54 8.01 19.14
CA ARG A 239 1.31 7.97 19.94
C ARG A 239 1.37 9.02 21.06
N LEU A 240 0.30 9.78 21.23
CA LEU A 240 0.17 10.80 22.26
C LEU A 240 -0.31 10.17 23.56
N ASP A 241 0.56 10.09 24.56
CA ASP A 241 0.20 9.59 25.88
C ASP A 241 0.06 10.70 26.93
N GLN A 242 0.82 11.79 26.82
CA GLN A 242 0.62 13.04 27.60
C GLN A 242 0.89 14.28 26.74
N LEU A 243 0.27 15.41 27.09
CA LEU A 243 0.41 16.68 26.38
C LEU A 243 0.68 17.84 27.37
N ASP A 244 1.94 18.27 27.46
CA ASP A 244 2.39 19.25 28.45
C ASP A 244 2.52 20.66 27.87
N ARG A 245 1.95 21.67 28.52
CA ARG A 245 1.89 23.06 27.99
C ARG A 245 2.85 24.06 28.66
N GLU A 246 3.61 23.64 29.66
CA GLU A 246 4.31 24.57 30.57
C GLU A 246 5.69 25.03 30.08
N ASN A 247 6.39 24.25 29.25
CA ASN A 247 7.83 24.42 29.00
C ASN A 247 8.23 24.95 27.60
N SER A 248 7.28 25.21 26.69
CA SER A 248 7.61 25.65 25.32
C SER A 248 6.54 26.52 24.66
N SER A 249 6.87 27.09 23.51
CA SER A 249 5.91 27.82 22.65
C SER A 249 4.79 26.92 22.13
N TYR A 250 5.07 25.61 22.01
CA TYR A 250 4.15 24.56 21.59
C TYR A 250 3.99 23.53 22.71
N PRO A 251 2.82 22.89 22.90
CA PRO A 251 2.70 21.78 23.85
C PRO A 251 3.60 20.59 23.47
N VAL A 252 4.26 20.00 24.47
CA VAL A 252 5.14 18.86 24.33
C VAL A 252 4.32 17.58 24.30
N ILE A 253 4.59 16.72 23.32
CA ILE A 253 3.94 15.42 23.13
C ILE A 253 4.82 14.35 23.77
N VAL A 254 4.26 13.62 24.73
CA VAL A 254 4.94 12.51 25.43
C VAL A 254 4.35 11.20 24.95
N HIS A 255 5.21 10.23 24.60
CA HIS A 255 4.83 8.91 24.11
C HIS A 255 5.47 7.80 24.95
N PHE A 256 4.66 6.82 25.35
CA PHE A 256 5.08 5.53 25.90
C PHE A 256 4.97 4.46 24.80
N GLY A 257 6.11 3.93 24.33
CA GLY A 257 6.16 2.95 23.24
C GLY A 257 5.37 1.65 23.52
N ILE A 258 4.58 1.19 22.54
CA ILE A 258 3.89 -0.12 22.57
C ILE A 258 4.15 -0.90 21.27
N ARG A 259 4.28 -2.23 21.40
CA ARG A 259 4.84 -3.17 20.41
C ARG A 259 3.75 -3.79 19.48
N PRO A 260 4.04 -4.08 18.18
CA PRO A 260 3.10 -4.57 17.17
C PRO A 260 2.34 -5.89 17.45
N ALA A 261 1.27 -6.16 16.69
CA ALA A 261 0.32 -7.27 16.93
C ALA A 261 0.85 -8.71 16.75
N VAL A 262 1.78 -8.94 15.82
CA VAL A 262 2.47 -10.24 15.70
C VAL A 262 3.36 -10.50 16.93
N LEU A 263 3.89 -9.42 17.53
CA LEU A 263 4.57 -9.46 18.81
C LEU A 263 3.56 -9.49 19.98
N SER A 264 2.33 -9.00 19.82
CA SER A 264 1.30 -8.98 20.88
C SER A 264 0.68 -10.36 21.15
N ILE A 265 0.53 -11.23 20.13
CA ILE A 265 0.18 -12.65 20.34
C ILE A 265 1.22 -13.33 21.25
N GLN A 266 2.51 -12.98 21.12
CA GLN A 266 3.56 -13.49 22.02
C GLN A 266 3.43 -12.97 23.46
N TYR A 267 2.63 -11.92 23.73
CA TYR A 267 2.31 -11.46 25.09
C TYR A 267 0.94 -11.95 25.59
N ASN A 268 0.06 -12.44 24.72
CA ASN A 268 -1.20 -13.05 25.14
C ASN A 268 -0.88 -14.20 26.13
N GLN A 269 -1.41 -14.09 27.34
CA GLN A 269 -1.14 -15.03 28.42
C GLN A 269 -1.63 -16.44 28.06
N GLU A 270 -2.78 -16.54 27.40
CA GLU A 270 -3.36 -17.80 26.95
C GLU A 270 -2.50 -18.45 25.86
N TYR A 271 -2.06 -17.67 24.86
CA TYR A 271 -1.16 -18.16 23.81
C TYR A 271 0.19 -18.62 24.37
N ARG A 272 0.83 -17.82 25.25
CA ARG A 272 2.11 -18.19 25.88
C ARG A 272 2.02 -19.48 26.68
N GLN A 273 0.95 -19.64 27.47
CA GLN A 273 0.74 -20.84 28.26
C GLN A 273 0.49 -22.06 27.35
N ALA A 274 -0.36 -21.91 26.34
CA ALA A 274 -0.62 -22.95 25.36
C ALA A 274 0.66 -23.36 24.60
N TYR A 275 1.43 -22.38 24.13
CA TYR A 275 2.67 -22.59 23.36
C TYR A 275 3.77 -23.23 24.21
N LYS A 276 3.96 -22.79 25.46
CA LYS A 276 4.86 -23.46 26.41
C LYS A 276 4.41 -24.90 26.67
N SER A 277 3.12 -25.16 26.77
CA SER A 277 2.60 -26.52 26.98
C SER A 277 2.81 -27.40 25.76
N TYR A 278 2.67 -26.85 24.55
CA TYR A 278 2.94 -27.53 23.28
C TYR A 278 4.42 -27.88 23.15
N LEU A 279 5.32 -26.91 23.35
CA LEU A 279 6.77 -27.14 23.26
C LEU A 279 7.25 -28.20 24.27
N LYS A 280 6.71 -28.23 25.49
CA LYS A 280 7.03 -29.26 26.48
C LYS A 280 6.75 -30.67 25.95
N VAL A 281 5.57 -30.89 25.36
CA VAL A 281 5.19 -32.19 24.80
C VAL A 281 6.00 -32.50 23.54
N PHE A 282 6.20 -31.49 22.68
CA PHE A 282 7.00 -31.62 21.45
C PHE A 282 8.44 -32.08 21.74
N PHE A 283 9.13 -31.40 22.67
CA PHE A 283 10.51 -31.77 23.04
C PHE A 283 10.58 -33.10 23.79
N LEU A 284 9.57 -33.44 24.61
CA LEU A 284 9.51 -34.73 25.28
C LEU A 284 9.38 -35.89 24.28
N LEU A 285 8.58 -35.71 23.22
CA LEU A 285 8.43 -36.69 22.15
C LEU A 285 9.65 -36.78 21.21
N LYS A 286 10.47 -35.73 21.14
CA LYS A 286 11.73 -35.77 20.40
C LYS A 286 12.79 -36.63 21.12
N ASN A 287 12.70 -36.72 22.46
CA ASN A 287 13.69 -37.39 23.31
C ASN A 287 13.29 -38.80 23.76
N ARG A 288 12.06 -39.24 23.49
CA ARG A 288 11.52 -40.55 23.89
C ARG A 288 10.76 -41.17 22.71
N THR A 289 10.72 -42.49 22.63
CA THR A 289 9.83 -43.18 21.67
C THR A 289 8.37 -42.82 21.94
N PRO A 290 7.67 -42.16 21.00
CA PRO A 290 6.35 -41.60 21.22
C PRO A 290 5.26 -42.68 21.25
N ILE A 291 4.38 -42.63 22.27
CA ILE A 291 3.17 -43.46 22.35
C ILE A 291 2.03 -42.74 21.59
N GLU A 292 1.06 -43.47 21.04
CA GLU A 292 -0.06 -42.87 20.27
C GLU A 292 -0.87 -41.84 21.09
N GLU A 293 -0.99 -42.05 22.39
CA GLU A 293 -1.63 -41.10 23.31
C GLU A 293 -0.86 -39.77 23.41
N ASP A 294 0.48 -39.80 23.42
CA ASP A 294 1.30 -38.59 23.43
C ASP A 294 1.20 -37.82 22.11
N LYS A 295 1.10 -38.54 20.97
CA LYS A 295 0.85 -37.93 19.66
C LYS A 295 -0.55 -37.32 19.57
N ALA A 296 -1.56 -37.92 20.22
CA ALA A 296 -2.89 -37.33 20.32
C ALA A 296 -2.86 -36.04 21.14
N ASN A 297 -2.18 -36.04 22.30
CA ASN A 297 -2.02 -34.86 23.15
C ASN A 297 -1.26 -33.72 22.44
N LEU A 298 -0.24 -34.02 21.62
CA LEU A 298 0.45 -33.03 20.81
C LEU A 298 -0.49 -32.39 19.78
N ARG A 299 -1.30 -33.21 19.08
CA ARG A 299 -2.30 -32.75 18.10
C ARG A 299 -3.36 -31.85 18.74
N ASP A 300 -3.87 -32.22 19.91
CA ASP A 300 -4.85 -31.40 20.64
C ASP A 300 -4.27 -30.03 21.03
N LYS A 301 -3.00 -30.00 21.47
CA LYS A 301 -2.31 -28.75 21.81
C LYS A 301 -2.03 -27.88 20.59
N GLU A 302 -1.69 -28.49 19.46
CA GLU A 302 -1.52 -27.80 18.18
C GLU A 302 -2.85 -27.22 17.68
N GLN A 303 -3.94 -27.99 17.78
CA GLN A 303 -5.28 -27.56 17.41
C GLN A 303 -5.76 -26.41 18.30
N ARG A 304 -5.47 -26.45 19.60
CA ARG A 304 -5.77 -25.34 20.52
C ARG A 304 -4.98 -24.08 20.16
N LEU A 305 -3.72 -24.18 19.76
CA LEU A 305 -2.94 -23.05 19.27
C LEU A 305 -3.56 -22.45 18.00
N LYS A 306 -3.93 -23.31 17.02
CA LYS A 306 -4.62 -22.89 15.80
C LYS A 306 -5.96 -22.19 16.10
N GLN A 307 -6.72 -22.67 17.08
CA GLN A 307 -7.97 -22.03 17.52
C GLN A 307 -7.74 -20.65 18.15
N ILE A 308 -6.72 -20.49 19.00
CA ILE A 308 -6.38 -19.19 19.61
C ILE A 308 -5.95 -18.21 18.51
N VAL A 309 -5.13 -18.65 17.56
CA VAL A 309 -4.71 -17.84 16.41
C VAL A 309 -5.91 -17.47 15.53
N ALA A 310 -6.79 -18.43 15.22
CA ALA A 310 -7.99 -18.20 14.42
C ALA A 310 -8.95 -17.22 15.10
N LYS A 311 -9.23 -17.39 16.39
CA LYS A 311 -10.08 -16.48 17.17
C LYS A 311 -9.48 -15.06 17.25
N HIS A 312 -8.16 -14.96 17.41
CA HIS A 312 -7.46 -13.69 17.43
C HIS A 312 -7.42 -13.03 16.03
N ALA A 313 -7.37 -13.83 14.96
CA ALA A 313 -7.47 -13.36 13.58
C ALA A 313 -8.89 -12.91 13.23
N GLU A 314 -9.93 -13.62 13.68
CA GLU A 314 -11.34 -13.23 13.52
C GLU A 314 -11.68 -11.94 14.27
N GLN A 315 -11.10 -11.70 15.44
CA GLN A 315 -11.26 -10.45 16.18
C GLN A 315 -10.60 -9.24 15.47
N LEU A 316 -9.61 -9.50 14.61
CA LEU A 316 -8.87 -8.49 13.86
C LEU A 316 -9.36 -8.31 12.42
N LYS A 317 -9.99 -9.33 11.83
CA LYS A 317 -10.68 -9.25 10.53
C LYS A 317 -11.98 -8.49 10.69
N ARG A 318 -11.91 -7.17 10.62
CA ARG A 318 -13.07 -6.33 10.33
C ARG A 318 -12.97 -5.93 8.86
N GLU A 319 -13.81 -6.54 8.03
CA GLU A 319 -14.10 -5.98 6.71
C GLU A 319 -14.79 -4.64 6.94
N ILE A 320 -14.10 -3.55 6.63
CA ILE A 320 -14.62 -2.20 6.75
C ILE A 320 -14.89 -1.69 5.33
N VAL A 321 -16.13 -1.27 5.11
CA VAL A 321 -16.58 -0.68 3.86
C VAL A 321 -16.22 0.80 3.90
N VAL A 322 -15.31 1.24 3.03
CA VAL A 322 -14.91 2.65 2.92
C VAL A 322 -15.78 3.32 1.87
N GLU A 323 -16.63 4.24 2.31
CA GLU A 323 -17.47 5.08 1.46
C GLU A 323 -16.81 6.44 1.22
N ILE A 324 -16.52 6.77 -0.04
CA ILE A 324 -15.95 8.05 -0.46
C ILE A 324 -16.82 8.67 -1.57
N SER A 325 -17.09 9.96 -1.50
CA SER A 325 -17.78 10.67 -2.59
C SER A 325 -17.03 10.53 -3.91
N SER A 326 -17.72 10.26 -5.02
CA SER A 326 -17.13 10.26 -6.36
C SER A 326 -16.91 11.66 -6.94
N GLU A 327 -17.12 12.72 -6.15
CA GLU A 327 -16.91 14.09 -6.60
C GLU A 327 -15.43 14.30 -6.96
N TYR A 328 -15.16 14.87 -8.14
CA TYR A 328 -13.81 15.07 -8.70
C TYR A 328 -12.98 13.79 -8.93
N ALA A 329 -13.58 12.62 -8.89
CA ALA A 329 -12.93 11.36 -9.20
C ALA A 329 -12.65 11.19 -10.70
N TYR A 330 -11.43 10.75 -11.04
CA TYR A 330 -11.02 10.39 -12.40
C TYR A 330 -10.66 8.91 -12.46
N ARG A 331 -11.02 8.22 -13.54
CA ARG A 331 -10.52 6.87 -13.83
C ARG A 331 -9.12 7.00 -14.41
N THR A 332 -8.19 6.12 -14.02
CA THR A 332 -6.82 6.15 -14.54
C THR A 332 -6.62 5.31 -15.81
N GLY A 333 -7.48 4.32 -16.04
CA GLY A 333 -7.38 3.41 -17.18
C GLY A 333 -6.65 2.09 -16.88
N PHE A 334 -6.16 1.90 -15.65
CA PHE A 334 -5.58 0.64 -15.19
C PHE A 334 -6.23 0.13 -13.91
N LYS A 335 -6.00 -1.16 -13.62
CA LYS A 335 -6.57 -1.90 -12.49
C LYS A 335 -5.56 -2.06 -11.36
N SER A 336 -5.97 -2.74 -10.30
CA SER A 336 -5.15 -2.92 -9.10
C SER A 336 -3.93 -3.84 -9.28
N ASP A 337 -3.84 -4.58 -10.37
CA ASP A 337 -2.71 -5.46 -10.67
C ASP A 337 -1.38 -4.68 -10.80
N ILE A 338 -1.40 -3.54 -11.50
CA ILE A 338 -0.23 -2.66 -11.61
C ILE A 338 0.19 -2.18 -10.22
N ILE A 339 -0.76 -1.69 -9.43
CA ILE A 339 -0.49 -1.16 -8.08
C ILE A 339 0.08 -2.23 -7.15
N GLN A 340 -0.42 -3.47 -7.22
CA GLN A 340 0.10 -4.57 -6.42
C GLN A 340 1.59 -4.81 -6.71
N HIS A 341 2.00 -4.76 -7.99
CA HIS A 341 3.41 -4.90 -8.35
C HIS A 341 4.21 -3.65 -7.97
N SER A 342 3.67 -2.44 -8.17
CA SER A 342 4.33 -1.18 -7.79
C SER A 342 4.73 -1.14 -6.31
N LEU A 343 3.89 -1.65 -5.42
CA LEU A 343 4.19 -1.68 -3.98
C LEU A 343 5.36 -2.61 -3.65
N LEU A 344 5.53 -3.70 -4.40
CA LEU A 344 6.66 -4.63 -4.24
C LEU A 344 7.99 -4.04 -4.74
N LEU A 345 7.95 -3.10 -5.69
CA LEU A 345 9.16 -2.45 -6.23
C LEU A 345 9.94 -1.68 -5.17
N SER A 346 9.28 -1.19 -4.13
CA SER A 346 9.94 -0.51 -3.02
C SER A 346 10.98 -1.42 -2.33
N SER A 347 10.61 -2.69 -2.13
CA SER A 347 11.49 -3.68 -1.49
C SER A 347 12.59 -4.12 -2.45
N LEU A 348 12.25 -4.30 -3.74
CA LEU A 348 13.22 -4.62 -4.77
C LEU A 348 14.28 -3.51 -4.92
N HIS A 349 13.86 -2.24 -4.92
CA HIS A 349 14.77 -1.09 -5.01
C HIS A 349 15.84 -1.14 -3.91
N ASP A 350 15.42 -1.32 -2.65
CA ASP A 350 16.36 -1.36 -1.53
C ASP A 350 17.24 -2.62 -1.56
N HIS A 351 16.70 -3.75 -1.98
CA HIS A 351 17.44 -5.00 -2.19
C HIS A 351 18.56 -4.84 -3.22
N LEU A 352 18.26 -4.23 -4.37
CA LEU A 352 19.26 -4.00 -5.42
C LEU A 352 20.38 -3.07 -4.96
N ARG A 353 20.04 -1.99 -4.26
CA ARG A 353 21.03 -1.07 -3.70
C ARG A 353 21.92 -1.74 -2.66
N PHE A 354 21.33 -2.58 -1.81
CA PHE A 354 22.07 -3.32 -0.81
C PHE A 354 23.07 -4.28 -1.45
N HIS A 355 22.63 -5.07 -2.44
CA HIS A 355 23.51 -5.99 -3.16
C HIS A 355 24.64 -5.26 -3.89
N GLN A 356 24.35 -4.13 -4.54
CA GLN A 356 25.38 -3.33 -5.18
C GLN A 356 26.42 -2.79 -4.16
N SER A 357 25.96 -2.42 -2.96
CA SER A 357 26.85 -2.01 -1.87
C SER A 357 27.71 -3.17 -1.36
N LEU A 358 27.18 -4.40 -1.34
CA LEU A 358 27.95 -5.60 -0.98
C LEU A 358 29.02 -5.92 -2.03
N THR A 359 28.69 -5.82 -3.32
CA THR A 359 29.67 -6.02 -4.39
C THR A 359 30.83 -5.04 -4.27
N GLU A 360 30.55 -3.76 -3.97
CA GLU A 360 31.60 -2.77 -3.75
C GLU A 360 32.44 -3.09 -2.50
N LEU A 361 31.80 -3.55 -1.41
CA LEU A 361 32.49 -3.97 -0.20
C LEU A 361 33.40 -5.18 -0.41
N GLU A 362 33.00 -6.15 -1.24
CA GLU A 362 33.79 -7.34 -1.56
C GLU A 362 34.98 -7.04 -2.48
N ASN A 363 34.90 -5.97 -3.27
CA ASN A 363 35.97 -5.53 -4.17
C ASN A 363 37.04 -4.66 -3.48
N GLN A 364 36.80 -4.21 -2.24
CA GLN A 364 37.76 -3.48 -1.39
C GLN A 364 38.62 -4.45 -0.56
#